data_AF-A0A1S4BT64-F1
#
_entry.id   AF-A0A1S4BT64-F1
#
_cell.length_a   1.000
_cell.length_b   1.000
_cell.length_c   1.000
_cell.angle_alpha   90.00
_cell.angle_beta   90.00
_cell.angle_gamma   90.00
#
_symmetry.space_group_name_H-M   'P 1'
#
loop_
_entity.id
_entity.type
_entity.pdbx_description
1 polymer ?
#
loop_
_entity_poly.entity_id
_entity_poly.type
_entity_poly.pdbx_seq_one_letter_code
_entity_poly.pdbx_strand_id
1 'polypeptide(L)'
;MTMTSNIAESVNAANKHARDLPVVNLLDFMTTLIQKWNYTNRKDAVESFMKIGAKYEKILADNTILSQTMTVLPSTEFLHLVIDGQTRNVVRLHERNCTCGRFQLDDIPCPHAMAVIQKFHMDSYKYCSDYYNIDYLLKTYEIPVNPLPDETTWQIPEHVSSQVVLPPKGKIKPRRPKKKRGIGAWEGNTVTCALCGRKGHDRRTCQNIPKRD
;
A
#
# COMPACT_ATOMS: atom_id res chain seq x y z
N MET A 1 5.89 -15.10 5.11
CA MET A 1 6.37 -13.72 4.91
C MET A 1 6.03 -13.32 3.48
N THR A 2 4.87 -12.70 3.28
CA THR A 2 4.35 -12.28 1.98
C THR A 2 5.12 -11.03 1.53
N MET A 3 5.97 -11.15 0.51
CA MET A 3 6.61 -9.99 -0.11
C MET A 3 5.52 -9.04 -0.63
N THR A 4 5.45 -7.84 -0.08
CA THR A 4 4.51 -6.79 -0.45
C THR A 4 4.88 -6.20 -1.80
N SER A 5 4.41 -6.85 -2.87
CA SER A 5 4.50 -6.39 -4.26
C SER A 5 3.93 -4.97 -4.46
N ASN A 6 3.08 -4.49 -3.55
CA ASN A 6 2.34 -3.24 -3.71
C ASN A 6 3.21 -1.97 -3.70
N ILE A 7 4.24 -1.88 -2.85
CA ILE A 7 5.12 -0.69 -2.78
C ILE A 7 5.94 -0.63 -4.06
N ALA A 8 6.54 -1.74 -4.46
CA ALA A 8 7.30 -1.83 -5.70
C ALA A 8 6.41 -1.52 -6.92
N GLU A 9 5.18 -2.03 -6.97
CA GLU A 9 4.22 -1.71 -8.04
C GLU A 9 3.83 -0.24 -8.06
N SER A 10 3.59 0.38 -6.90
CA SER A 10 3.23 1.80 -6.79
C SER A 10 4.37 2.71 -7.26
N VAL A 11 5.59 2.48 -6.78
CA VAL A 11 6.78 3.24 -7.20
C VAL A 11 7.05 3.00 -8.69
N ASN A 12 6.92 1.76 -9.17
CA ASN A 12 7.04 1.46 -10.60
C ASN A 12 5.98 2.19 -11.43
N ALA A 13 4.74 2.27 -10.96
CA ALA A 13 3.68 2.98 -11.63
C ALA A 13 3.98 4.49 -11.71
N ALA A 14 4.44 5.10 -10.62
CA ALA A 14 4.88 6.49 -10.59
C ALA A 14 6.05 6.76 -11.56
N ASN A 15 7.00 5.81 -11.65
CA ASN A 15 8.18 5.92 -12.51
C ASN A 15 7.95 5.40 -13.94
N LYS A 16 6.72 5.07 -14.34
CA LYS A 16 6.44 4.41 -15.63
C LYS A 16 6.95 5.20 -16.83
N HIS A 17 6.83 6.52 -16.80
CA HIS A 17 7.29 7.39 -17.89
C HIS A 17 8.79 7.69 -17.80
N ALA A 18 9.32 7.79 -16.58
CA ALA A 18 10.72 8.10 -16.35
C ALA A 18 11.69 6.96 -16.68
N ARG A 19 11.21 5.70 -16.69
CA ARG A 19 12.03 4.50 -16.95
C ARG A 19 12.70 4.45 -18.32
N ASP A 20 12.20 5.21 -19.30
CA ASP A 20 12.80 5.29 -20.63
C ASP A 20 13.76 6.50 -20.78
N LEU A 21 13.95 7.30 -19.72
CA LEU A 21 14.83 8.46 -19.73
C LEU A 21 16.31 8.06 -19.59
N PRO A 22 17.25 8.90 -20.07
CA PRO A 22 18.67 8.77 -19.70
C PRO A 22 18.84 8.73 -18.17
N VAL A 23 19.90 8.07 -17.71
CA VAL A 23 20.13 7.80 -16.27
C VAL A 23 20.06 9.08 -15.43
N VAL A 24 20.67 10.17 -15.90
CA VAL A 24 20.66 11.48 -15.21
C VAL A 24 19.22 11.99 -15.06
N ASN A 25 18.44 12.04 -16.14
CA ASN A 25 17.04 12.48 -16.12
C ASN A 25 16.14 11.55 -15.29
N LEU A 26 16.43 10.25 -15.24
CA LEU A 26 15.72 9.31 -14.37
C LEU A 26 15.99 9.62 -12.89
N LEU A 27 17.26 9.87 -12.52
CA LEU A 27 17.63 10.24 -11.15
C LEU A 27 17.02 11.59 -10.74
N ASP A 28 17.04 12.57 -11.64
CA ASP A 28 16.43 13.88 -11.42
C ASP A 28 14.91 13.78 -11.21
N PHE A 29 14.22 12.99 -12.06
CA PHE A 29 12.80 12.71 -11.90
C PHE A 29 12.48 12.06 -10.55
N MET A 30 13.24 11.02 -10.16
CA MET A 30 13.02 10.33 -8.89
C MET A 30 13.27 11.24 -7.69
N THR A 31 14.31 12.07 -7.74
CA THR A 31 14.64 13.05 -6.70
C THR A 31 13.51 14.07 -6.55
N THR A 32 13.04 14.63 -7.67
CA THR A 32 11.92 15.58 -7.70
C THR A 32 10.64 14.96 -7.16
N LEU A 33 10.34 13.70 -7.52
CA LEU A 33 9.18 12.97 -7.03
C LEU A 33 9.22 12.81 -5.51
N ILE A 34 10.34 12.34 -4.97
CA ILE A 34 10.53 12.13 -3.53
C ILE A 34 10.50 13.47 -2.78
N GLN A 35 11.12 14.51 -3.33
CA GLN A 35 11.09 15.86 -2.75
C GLN A 35 9.66 16.41 -2.68
N LYS A 36 8.88 16.28 -3.75
CA LYS A 36 7.48 16.69 -3.77
C LYS A 36 6.65 15.92 -2.74
N TRP A 37 6.82 14.60 -2.66
CA TRP A 37 6.12 13.78 -1.66
C TRP A 37 6.49 14.14 -0.23
N ASN A 38 7.78 14.32 0.06
CA ASN A 38 8.26 14.74 1.38
C ASN A 38 7.65 16.09 1.76
N TYR A 39 7.70 17.08 0.87
CA TYR A 39 7.11 18.40 1.12
C TYR A 39 5.60 18.34 1.34
N THR A 40 4.84 17.67 0.45
CA THR A 40 3.38 17.55 0.58
C THR A 40 3.00 16.81 1.87
N ASN A 41 3.60 15.66 2.16
CA ASN A 41 3.26 14.88 3.34
C ASN A 41 3.62 15.61 4.63
N ARG A 42 4.77 16.31 4.67
CA ARG A 42 5.14 17.15 5.82
C ARG A 42 4.17 18.31 5.99
N LYS A 43 3.84 19.01 4.91
CA LYS A 43 2.91 20.14 4.94
C LYS A 43 1.54 19.69 5.47
N ASP A 44 1.00 18.61 4.92
CA ASP A 44 -0.28 18.04 5.34
C ASP A 44 -0.26 17.62 6.82
N ALA A 45 0.88 17.12 7.31
CA ALA A 45 1.06 16.76 8.72
C ALA A 45 1.11 18.00 9.63
N VAL A 46 1.83 19.05 9.24
CA VAL A 46 1.94 20.32 10.00
C VAL A 46 0.58 21.03 10.06
N GLU A 47 -0.17 21.02 8.98
CA GLU A 47 -1.50 21.66 8.89
C GLU A 47 -2.60 20.79 9.52
N SER A 48 -2.29 19.57 9.98
CA SER A 48 -3.25 18.67 10.60
C SER A 48 -3.49 19.01 12.07
N PHE A 49 -4.77 19.06 12.46
CA PHE A 49 -5.20 19.15 13.86
C PHE A 49 -5.62 17.79 14.45
N MET A 50 -5.43 16.71 13.68
CA MET A 50 -5.85 15.37 14.05
C MET A 50 -4.78 14.67 14.91
N LYS A 51 -5.15 13.64 15.67
CA LYS A 51 -4.19 12.87 16.47
C LYS A 51 -3.37 11.92 15.60
N ILE A 52 -4.00 11.35 14.58
CA ILE A 52 -3.36 10.48 13.60
C ILE A 52 -3.59 11.03 12.19
N GLY A 53 -2.83 10.54 11.21
CA GLY A 53 -2.98 10.96 9.81
C GLY A 53 -4.42 10.85 9.30
N ALA A 54 -4.87 11.82 8.51
CA ALA A 54 -6.27 11.93 8.05
C ALA A 54 -6.83 10.65 7.41
N LYS A 55 -5.99 9.89 6.69
CA LYS A 55 -6.35 8.57 6.14
C LYS A 55 -6.76 7.58 7.25
N TYR A 56 -6.01 7.56 8.34
CA TYR A 56 -6.22 6.64 9.46
C TYR A 56 -7.36 7.08 10.37
N GLU A 57 -7.58 8.39 10.52
CA GLU A 57 -8.81 8.93 11.14
C GLU A 57 -10.05 8.42 10.40
N LYS A 58 -10.03 8.44 9.06
CA LYS A 58 -11.13 7.88 8.25
C LYS A 58 -11.31 6.38 8.49
N ILE A 59 -10.23 5.61 8.53
CA ILE A 59 -10.31 4.16 8.80
C ILE A 59 -10.93 3.90 10.19
N LEU A 60 -10.53 4.67 11.21
CA LEU A 60 -11.13 4.57 12.54
C LEU A 60 -12.61 4.94 12.53
N ALA A 61 -13.00 6.00 11.82
CA ALA A 61 -14.39 6.41 11.69
C ALA A 61 -15.24 5.34 10.98
N ASP A 62 -14.73 4.77 9.88
CA ASP A 62 -15.40 3.70 9.15
C ASP A 62 -15.54 2.45 10.04
N ASN A 63 -14.48 2.07 10.76
CA ASN A 63 -14.52 0.93 11.69
C ASN A 63 -15.45 1.19 12.88
N THR A 64 -15.58 2.44 13.32
CA THR A 64 -16.53 2.89 14.35
C THR A 64 -17.97 2.72 13.90
N ILE A 65 -18.28 3.01 12.63
CA ILE A 65 -19.62 2.81 12.07
C ILE A 65 -19.93 1.32 11.95
N LEU A 66 -18.99 0.54 11.41
CA LEU A 66 -19.15 -0.89 11.23
C LEU A 66 -19.33 -1.64 12.56
N SER A 67 -18.79 -1.14 13.66
CA SER A 67 -18.91 -1.79 14.97
C SER A 67 -20.27 -1.62 15.64
N GLN A 68 -21.11 -0.68 15.19
CA GLN A 68 -22.35 -0.29 15.90
C GLN A 68 -23.39 -1.41 16.01
N THR A 69 -23.41 -2.34 15.05
CA THR A 69 -24.38 -3.45 15.02
C THR A 69 -23.87 -4.71 15.71
N MET A 70 -22.62 -4.70 16.19
CA MET A 70 -21.97 -5.88 16.74
C MET A 70 -22.32 -6.09 18.21
N THR A 71 -22.49 -7.36 18.61
CA THR A 71 -22.71 -7.72 20.02
C THR A 71 -21.42 -8.17 20.68
N VAL A 72 -21.02 -7.52 21.76
CA VAL A 72 -19.82 -7.87 22.52
C VAL A 72 -20.19 -8.67 23.77
N LEU A 73 -19.60 -9.85 23.92
CA LEU A 73 -19.70 -10.74 25.07
C LEU A 73 -18.34 -10.83 25.78
N PRO A 74 -18.17 -10.13 26.91
CA PRO A 74 -16.94 -10.21 27.70
C PRO A 74 -16.82 -11.58 28.36
N SER A 75 -15.66 -12.24 28.20
CA SER A 75 -15.34 -13.49 28.90
C SER A 75 -14.43 -13.24 30.10
N THR A 76 -13.50 -12.29 29.98
CA THR A 76 -12.65 -11.78 31.06
C THR A 76 -12.44 -10.28 30.84
N GLU A 77 -11.66 -9.63 31.70
CA GLU A 77 -11.24 -8.23 31.51
C GLU A 77 -10.50 -8.01 30.16
N PHE A 78 -9.82 -9.04 29.65
CA PHE A 78 -8.95 -8.91 28.49
C PHE A 78 -9.44 -9.67 27.25
N LEU A 79 -10.44 -10.55 27.40
CA LEU A 79 -10.91 -11.46 26.37
C LEU A 79 -12.38 -11.22 26.06
N HIS A 80 -12.65 -10.87 24.81
CA HIS A 80 -13.98 -10.48 24.36
C HIS A 80 -14.38 -11.25 23.11
N LEU A 81 -15.55 -11.88 23.13
CA LEU A 81 -16.17 -12.46 21.96
C LEU A 81 -17.08 -11.41 21.30
N VAL A 82 -16.85 -11.10 20.04
CA VAL A 82 -17.64 -10.16 19.26
C VAL A 82 -18.43 -10.93 18.20
N ILE A 83 -19.74 -10.78 18.22
CA ILE A 83 -20.66 -11.35 17.24
C ILE A 83 -20.97 -10.28 16.20
N ASP A 84 -20.58 -10.56 14.96
CA ASP A 84 -20.86 -9.74 13.78
C ASP A 84 -21.66 -10.59 12.78
N GLY A 85 -22.98 -10.43 12.83
CA GLY A 85 -23.93 -11.27 12.09
C GLY A 85 -23.76 -12.76 12.44
N GLN A 86 -23.31 -13.54 11.46
CA GLN A 86 -23.06 -14.98 11.63
C GLN A 86 -21.62 -15.30 12.05
N THR A 87 -20.74 -14.31 12.09
CA THR A 87 -19.33 -14.50 12.43
C THR A 87 -19.08 -14.19 13.90
N ARG A 88 -18.07 -14.86 14.44
CA ARG A 88 -17.63 -14.70 15.83
C ARG A 88 -16.14 -14.46 15.83
N ASN A 89 -15.74 -13.33 16.40
CA ASN A 89 -14.34 -12.94 16.48
C ASN A 89 -13.92 -12.73 17.92
N VAL A 90 -12.76 -13.28 18.29
CA VAL A 90 -12.18 -13.09 19.62
C VAL A 90 -11.23 -11.90 19.54
N VAL A 91 -11.41 -10.95 20.45
CA VAL A 91 -10.62 -9.72 20.57
C VAL A 91 -9.87 -9.72 21.90
N ARG A 92 -8.57 -9.45 21.83
CA ARG A 92 -7.68 -9.21 22.96
C ARG A 92 -7.00 -7.86 22.78
N LEU A 93 -7.56 -6.83 23.43
CA LEU A 93 -7.13 -5.44 23.21
C LEU A 93 -5.69 -5.17 23.65
N HIS A 94 -5.26 -5.74 24.78
CA HIS A 94 -3.90 -5.59 25.31
C HIS A 94 -2.82 -6.15 24.38
N GLU A 95 -3.14 -7.22 23.65
CA GLU A 95 -2.26 -7.84 22.65
C GLU A 95 -2.43 -7.22 21.25
N ARG A 96 -3.34 -6.23 21.10
CA ARG A 96 -3.79 -5.70 19.80
C ARG A 96 -4.18 -6.79 18.80
N ASN A 97 -4.86 -7.83 19.31
CA ASN A 97 -5.14 -9.04 18.56
C ASN A 97 -6.65 -9.21 18.33
N CYS A 98 -6.99 -9.62 17.10
CA CYS A 98 -8.34 -10.04 16.74
C CYS A 98 -8.27 -11.26 15.82
N THR A 99 -9.15 -12.24 15.99
CA THR A 99 -9.16 -13.42 15.12
C THR A 99 -9.49 -13.11 13.65
N CYS A 100 -10.00 -11.91 13.34
CA CYS A 100 -10.16 -11.47 11.95
C CYS A 100 -8.82 -11.11 11.27
N GLY A 101 -7.72 -11.03 12.02
CA GLY A 101 -6.36 -10.74 11.54
C GLY A 101 -6.08 -9.26 11.22
N ARG A 102 -7.12 -8.45 10.99
CA ARG A 102 -6.93 -7.04 10.59
C ARG A 102 -6.25 -6.18 11.66
N PHE A 103 -6.55 -6.42 12.94
CA PHE A 103 -5.96 -5.60 13.99
C PHE A 103 -4.43 -5.77 14.04
N GLN A 104 -3.94 -6.99 13.84
CA GLN A 104 -2.53 -7.31 13.82
C GLN A 104 -1.83 -6.84 12.54
N LEU A 105 -2.54 -6.88 11.41
CA LEU A 105 -1.99 -6.49 10.11
C LEU A 105 -1.91 -4.98 9.96
N ASP A 106 -2.97 -4.29 10.35
CA ASP A 106 -3.11 -2.84 10.18
C ASP A 106 -2.57 -2.07 11.40
N ASP A 107 -2.32 -2.73 12.55
CA ASP A 107 -1.98 -2.10 13.85
C ASP A 107 -2.90 -0.91 14.19
N ILE A 108 -4.16 -1.04 13.75
CA ILE A 108 -5.29 -0.12 13.99
C ILE A 108 -6.47 -0.99 14.43
N PRO A 109 -7.25 -0.56 15.44
CA PRO A 109 -8.46 -1.26 15.83
C PRO A 109 -9.36 -1.59 14.63
N CYS A 110 -9.55 -2.88 14.38
CA CYS A 110 -10.52 -3.36 13.40
C CYS A 110 -11.95 -3.13 13.92
N PRO A 111 -13.01 -3.31 13.10
CA PRO A 111 -14.40 -3.12 13.54
C PRO A 111 -14.76 -3.91 14.82
N HIS A 112 -14.30 -5.15 14.95
CA HIS A 112 -14.52 -5.94 16.16
C HIS A 112 -13.82 -5.34 17.39
N ALA A 113 -12.58 -4.86 17.24
CA ALA A 113 -11.86 -4.21 18.32
C ALA A 113 -12.53 -2.89 18.71
N MET A 114 -13.00 -2.13 17.72
CA MET A 114 -13.80 -0.91 17.93
C MET A 114 -15.09 -1.19 18.71
N ALA A 115 -15.78 -2.31 18.44
CA ALA A 115 -16.98 -2.68 19.19
C ALA A 115 -16.68 -2.85 20.69
N VAL A 116 -15.57 -3.50 21.04
CA VAL A 116 -15.13 -3.66 22.42
C VAL A 116 -14.74 -2.31 23.02
N ILE A 117 -13.95 -1.51 22.31
CA ILE A 117 -13.50 -0.18 22.76
C ILE A 117 -14.69 0.73 23.07
N GLN A 118 -15.69 0.78 22.19
CA GLN A 118 -16.91 1.58 22.37
C GLN A 118 -17.75 1.09 23.55
N LYS A 119 -17.93 -0.23 23.69
CA LYS A 119 -18.72 -0.81 24.80
C LYS A 119 -18.18 -0.41 26.18
N PHE A 120 -16.87 -0.33 26.32
CA PHE A 120 -16.22 0.03 27.59
C PHE A 120 -15.76 1.49 27.63
N HIS A 121 -16.20 2.33 26.68
CA HIS A 121 -15.88 3.76 26.63
C HIS A 121 -14.37 4.07 26.72
N MET A 122 -13.56 3.24 26.07
CA MET A 122 -12.10 3.41 26.05
C MET A 122 -11.67 4.33 24.91
N ASP A 123 -10.48 4.93 25.06
CA ASP A 123 -9.87 5.75 24.01
C ASP A 123 -9.30 4.86 22.89
N SER A 124 -9.85 4.96 21.68
CA SER A 124 -9.45 4.18 20.51
C SER A 124 -8.02 4.49 20.06
N TYR A 125 -7.54 5.72 20.27
CA TYR A 125 -6.20 6.14 19.84
C TYR A 125 -5.09 5.39 20.57
N LYS A 126 -5.32 4.95 21.82
CA LYS A 126 -4.35 4.13 22.61
C LYS A 126 -4.05 2.78 21.97
N TYR A 127 -4.96 2.29 21.13
CA TYR A 127 -4.87 1.01 20.47
C TYR A 127 -4.37 1.11 19.04
N CYS A 128 -4.07 2.32 18.56
CA CYS A 128 -3.44 2.54 17.27
C CYS A 128 -1.91 2.46 17.40
N SER A 129 -1.24 2.11 16.31
CA SER A 129 0.21 2.21 16.19
C SER A 129 0.67 3.66 16.32
N ASP A 130 1.80 3.85 16.99
CA ASP A 130 2.49 5.14 17.06
C ASP A 130 2.91 5.62 15.67
N TYR A 131 3.12 4.70 14.71
CA TYR A 131 3.45 5.03 13.32
C TYR A 131 2.36 5.85 12.60
N TYR A 132 1.14 5.88 13.12
CA TYR A 132 0.05 6.67 12.54
C TYR A 132 -0.10 8.05 13.16
N ASN A 133 0.58 8.31 14.28
CA ASN A 133 0.56 9.60 14.95
C ASN A 133 1.21 10.68 14.06
N ILE A 134 0.61 11.86 14.04
CA ILE A 134 1.14 13.04 13.32
C ILE A 134 2.57 13.37 13.76
N ASP A 135 2.91 13.22 15.04
CA ASP A 135 4.27 13.48 15.54
C ASP A 135 5.31 12.55 14.91
N TYR A 136 4.97 11.27 14.74
CA TYR A 136 5.84 10.29 14.06
C TYR A 136 5.88 10.54 12.55
N LEU A 137 4.77 11.00 11.95
CA LEU A 137 4.74 11.41 10.56
C LEU A 137 5.67 12.60 10.31
N LEU A 138 5.65 13.61 11.19
CA LEU A 138 6.53 14.77 11.13
C LEU A 138 8.00 14.36 11.27
N LYS A 139 8.33 13.47 12.22
CA LYS A 139 9.68 12.91 12.38
C LYS A 139 10.14 12.15 11.12
N THR A 140 9.23 11.42 10.48
CA THR A 140 9.53 10.68 9.24
C THR A 140 9.96 11.62 8.10
N TYR A 141 9.38 12.82 8.03
CA TYR A 141 9.71 13.84 7.03
C TYR A 141 10.53 15.00 7.61
N GLU A 142 11.24 14.76 8.71
CA GLU A 142 12.05 15.79 9.37
C GLU A 142 13.22 16.21 8.50
N ILE A 143 13.90 15.22 7.91
CA ILE A 143 15.07 15.40 7.06
C ILE A 143 14.60 15.86 5.67
N PRO A 144 15.08 17.02 5.19
CA PRO A 144 14.74 17.50 3.87
C PRO A 144 15.42 16.65 2.80
N VAL A 145 14.72 16.51 1.67
CA VAL A 145 15.31 15.95 0.44
C VAL A 145 16.06 17.08 -0.24
N ASN A 146 17.39 16.98 -0.28
CA ASN A 146 18.21 17.99 -0.93
C ASN A 146 18.01 17.94 -2.45
N PRO A 147 17.72 19.08 -3.11
CA PRO A 147 17.64 19.13 -4.55
C PRO A 147 19.03 18.86 -5.16
N LEU A 148 19.05 18.24 -6.33
CA LEU A 148 20.27 18.13 -7.12
C LEU A 148 20.58 19.50 -7.74
N PRO A 149 21.80 20.05 -7.57
CA PRO A 149 22.17 21.30 -8.22
C PRO A 149 22.30 21.09 -9.73
N ASP A 150 22.31 22.19 -10.49
CA ASP A 150 22.46 22.12 -11.96
C ASP A 150 23.81 21.50 -12.37
N GLU A 151 23.81 20.70 -13.43
CA GLU A 151 25.00 19.99 -13.92
C GLU A 151 26.16 20.95 -14.21
N THR A 152 25.88 22.18 -14.65
CA THR A 152 26.90 23.21 -14.90
C THR A 152 27.67 23.64 -13.65
N THR A 153 27.15 23.34 -12.46
CA THR A 153 27.77 23.69 -11.17
C THR A 153 28.54 22.53 -10.55
N TRP A 154 28.51 21.35 -11.16
CA TRP A 154 29.11 20.16 -10.57
C TRP A 154 30.64 20.20 -10.66
N GLN A 155 31.31 20.07 -9.52
CA GLN A 155 32.75 19.85 -9.47
C GLN A 155 33.02 18.34 -9.55
N ILE A 156 33.32 17.86 -10.75
CA ILE A 156 33.61 16.44 -11.01
C ILE A 156 35.10 16.18 -10.76
N PRO A 157 35.47 15.35 -9.77
CA PRO A 157 36.87 15.00 -9.53
C PRO A 157 37.49 14.29 -10.74
N GLU A 158 38.78 14.52 -10.98
CA GLU A 158 39.50 13.94 -12.13
C GLU A 158 39.42 12.41 -12.19
N HIS A 159 39.51 11.74 -11.04
CA HIS A 159 39.40 10.28 -10.97
C HIS A 159 38.01 9.72 -11.34
N VAL A 160 36.98 10.57 -11.40
CA VAL A 160 35.63 10.22 -11.88
C VAL A 160 35.52 10.52 -13.37
N SER A 161 35.96 11.71 -13.80
CA SER A 161 35.91 12.11 -15.22
C SER A 161 36.81 11.24 -16.10
N SER A 162 37.89 10.68 -15.54
CA SER A 162 38.78 9.74 -16.23
C SER A 162 38.21 8.32 -16.38
N GLN A 163 37.07 8.00 -15.76
CA GLN A 163 36.47 6.67 -15.85
C GLN A 163 35.72 6.49 -17.16
N VAL A 164 36.08 5.43 -17.89
CA VAL A 164 35.36 5.02 -19.10
C VAL A 164 34.28 4.00 -18.71
N VAL A 165 33.02 4.43 -18.73
CA VAL A 165 31.87 3.54 -18.51
C VAL A 165 31.58 2.77 -19.81
N LEU A 166 32.02 1.52 -19.87
CA LEU A 166 31.74 0.64 -21.00
C LEU A 166 30.29 0.09 -20.93
N PRO A 167 29.62 -0.14 -22.07
CA PRO A 167 28.30 -0.77 -22.08
C PRO A 167 28.37 -2.16 -21.42
N PRO A 168 27.27 -2.62 -20.76
CA PRO A 168 27.23 -3.94 -20.16
C PRO A 168 27.59 -5.03 -21.16
N LYS A 169 28.51 -5.94 -20.80
CA LYS A 169 28.87 -7.10 -21.61
C LYS A 169 27.72 -8.11 -21.57
N GLY A 170 26.76 -7.98 -22.48
CA GLY A 170 25.62 -8.89 -22.58
C GLY A 170 25.07 -8.95 -24.02
N LYS A 171 24.70 -10.15 -24.48
CA LYS A 171 24.01 -10.31 -25.77
C LYS A 171 22.61 -9.69 -25.67
N ILE A 172 22.40 -8.52 -26.28
CA ILE A 172 21.05 -7.97 -26.47
C ILE A 172 20.31 -8.94 -27.39
N LYS A 173 19.29 -9.64 -26.86
CA LYS A 173 18.47 -10.51 -27.70
C LYS A 173 17.84 -9.66 -28.82
N PRO A 174 17.82 -10.12 -30.08
CA PRO A 174 17.19 -9.39 -31.16
C PRO A 174 15.68 -9.28 -30.89
N ARG A 175 15.27 -8.12 -30.36
CA ARG A 175 13.91 -7.54 -30.27
C ARG A 175 13.92 -6.44 -29.20
N ARG A 176 13.07 -5.43 -29.37
CA ARG A 176 12.78 -4.44 -28.32
C ARG A 176 12.29 -5.17 -27.06
N PRO A 177 12.94 -5.03 -25.90
CA PRO A 177 12.41 -5.54 -24.65
C PRO A 177 10.98 -5.04 -24.43
N LYS A 178 10.06 -5.94 -24.10
CA LYS A 178 8.66 -5.53 -23.85
C LYS A 178 8.64 -4.59 -22.64
N LYS A 179 8.06 -3.39 -22.80
CA LYS A 179 7.88 -2.42 -21.70
C LYS A 179 6.98 -2.94 -20.58
N LYS A 180 6.09 -3.89 -20.91
CA LYS A 180 5.28 -4.62 -19.95
C LYS A 180 6.01 -5.90 -19.55
N ARG A 181 6.09 -6.17 -18.25
CA ARG A 181 6.46 -7.49 -17.73
C ARG A 181 5.58 -8.54 -18.42
N GLY A 182 6.18 -9.65 -18.85
CA GLY A 182 5.39 -10.78 -19.31
C GLY A 182 4.60 -11.33 -18.14
N ILE A 183 3.28 -11.48 -18.32
CA ILE A 183 2.41 -12.16 -17.36
C ILE A 183 3.02 -13.55 -17.14
N GLY A 184 3.47 -13.83 -15.91
CA GLY A 184 4.00 -15.15 -15.56
C GLY A 184 2.92 -16.22 -15.74
N ALA A 185 3.27 -17.48 -15.99
CA ALA A 185 2.29 -18.56 -16.14
C ALA A 185 1.30 -18.67 -14.96
N TRP A 186 1.70 -18.18 -13.79
CA TRP A 186 0.93 -18.15 -12.55
C TRP A 186 0.04 -16.90 -12.39
N GLU A 187 0.23 -15.86 -13.20
CA GLU A 187 -0.51 -14.59 -13.17
C GLU A 187 -1.79 -14.64 -14.02
N GLY A 188 -2.37 -15.84 -14.14
CA GLY A 188 -3.75 -16.14 -14.53
C GLY A 188 -4.35 -15.29 -15.66
N ASN A 189 -4.22 -15.76 -16.90
CA ASN A 189 -5.14 -15.31 -17.95
C ASN A 189 -6.55 -15.77 -17.56
N THR A 190 -7.37 -14.86 -17.02
CA THR A 190 -8.79 -15.14 -16.85
C THR A 190 -9.40 -15.24 -18.24
N VAL A 191 -9.72 -16.45 -18.68
CA VAL A 191 -10.32 -16.67 -19.99
C VAL A 191 -11.70 -16.01 -20.00
N THR A 192 -11.92 -15.12 -20.96
CA THR A 192 -13.22 -14.48 -21.20
C THR A 192 -13.94 -15.27 -22.27
N CYS A 193 -15.15 -15.75 -21.98
CA CYS A 193 -15.95 -16.49 -22.92
C CYS A 193 -16.39 -15.59 -24.09
N ALA A 194 -16.03 -15.97 -25.32
CA ALA A 194 -16.41 -15.22 -26.52
C ALA A 194 -17.91 -15.27 -26.85
N LEU A 195 -18.68 -16.12 -26.16
CA LEU A 195 -20.12 -16.28 -26.39
C LEU A 195 -20.96 -15.44 -25.41
N CYS A 196 -20.61 -15.42 -24.12
CA CYS A 196 -21.38 -14.73 -23.07
C CYS A 196 -20.64 -13.55 -22.43
N GLY A 197 -19.38 -13.31 -22.80
CA GLY A 197 -18.54 -12.23 -22.28
C GLY A 197 -18.08 -12.38 -20.83
N ARG A 198 -18.43 -13.47 -20.14
CA ARG A 198 -18.05 -13.69 -18.72
C ARG A 198 -16.65 -14.31 -18.60
N LYS A 199 -15.94 -13.92 -17.55
CA LYS A 199 -14.61 -14.44 -17.21
C LYS A 199 -14.71 -15.79 -16.49
N GLY A 200 -13.66 -16.62 -16.60
CA GLY A 200 -13.50 -17.88 -15.87
C GLY A 200 -13.80 -19.14 -16.65
N HIS A 201 -14.22 -19.05 -17.92
CA HIS A 201 -14.47 -20.19 -18.79
C HIS A 201 -14.32 -19.81 -20.27
N ASP A 202 -14.13 -20.79 -21.15
CA ASP A 202 -14.01 -20.57 -22.60
C ASP A 202 -15.34 -20.81 -23.33
N ARG A 203 -15.38 -20.55 -24.64
CA ARG A 203 -16.59 -20.77 -25.45
C ARG A 203 -17.04 -22.24 -25.46
N ARG A 204 -16.12 -23.19 -25.34
CA ARG A 204 -16.41 -24.63 -25.43
C ARG A 204 -17.10 -25.13 -24.18
N THR A 205 -16.77 -24.56 -23.02
CA THR A 205 -17.38 -24.91 -21.73
C THR A 205 -18.47 -23.93 -21.30
N CYS A 206 -18.94 -23.06 -22.22
CA CYS A 206 -19.99 -22.09 -21.93
C CYS A 206 -21.33 -22.80 -21.74
N GLN A 207 -22.01 -22.55 -20.62
CA GLN A 207 -23.35 -23.09 -20.38
C GLN A 207 -24.45 -22.31 -21.12
N ASN A 208 -24.14 -21.13 -21.67
CA ASN A 208 -25.07 -20.31 -22.46
C ASN A 208 -24.94 -20.60 -23.97
N ILE A 209 -24.87 -21.86 -24.39
CA ILE A 209 -24.87 -22.23 -25.80
C ILE A 209 -26.29 -22.04 -26.36
N PRO A 210 -26.52 -21.20 -27.39
CA PRO A 210 -27.80 -21.14 -28.06
C PRO A 210 -28.15 -22.52 -28.63
N LYS A 211 -29.31 -23.07 -28.25
CA LYS A 211 -29.83 -24.27 -28.89
C LYS A 211 -30.13 -23.91 -30.34
N ARG A 212 -29.61 -24.71 -31.29
CA ARG A 212 -30.01 -24.60 -32.69
C ARG A 212 -31.42 -25.16 -32.82
N ASP A 213 -32.32 -24.36 -33.35
CA ASP A 213 -33.59 -24.82 -33.92
C ASP A 213 -33.34 -25.61 -35.22
#